data_AF-A0A3M6WFG9-F1
#
_entry.id   AF-A0A3M6WFG9-F1
#
_cell.length_a   1.000
_cell.length_b   1.000
_cell.length_c   1.000
_cell.angle_alpha   90.00
_cell.angle_beta   90.00
_cell.angle_gamma   90.00
#
_symmetry.space_group_name_H-M   'P 1'
#
loop_
_entity.id
_entity.type
_entity.pdbx_description
1 polymer ?
#
loop_
_entity_poly.entity_id
_entity_poly.type
_entity_poly.pdbx_seq_one_letter_code
_entity_poly.pdbx_strand_id
1 'polypeptide(L)'
;MLTHQFAGSVRRASFAGLPASLQNSHWGASPPSYDHDYLTSYTRDSAAAMPQDMPPAGGYDPVQYRRNLPIKGFRPAYYLVAMGAVCTYGLWRYGQGIREQNELAREKMWSRIHLIPLLQAEEDRDLVRRHLASQAMEKELLGAETKVYNSDRFVRPTFAVTPSNVTK
;
A
#
# COMPACT_ATOMS: atom_id res chain seq x y z
N MET A 1 29.96 38.11 36.94
CA MET A 1 29.46 37.30 38.08
C MET A 1 29.76 35.83 37.79
N LEU A 2 30.49 35.20 38.72
CA LEU A 2 30.62 33.76 38.95
C LEU A 2 31.41 32.91 37.94
N THR A 3 32.71 32.86 38.22
CA THR A 3 33.63 31.74 38.00
C THR A 3 33.16 30.51 38.79
N HIS A 4 33.30 29.30 38.24
CA HIS A 4 33.56 28.12 39.08
C HIS A 4 34.55 27.18 38.39
N GLN A 5 35.68 27.08 39.06
CA GLN A 5 36.84 26.26 38.82
C GLN A 5 36.75 25.08 39.79
N PHE A 6 36.88 23.84 39.33
CA PHE A 6 37.07 22.69 40.21
C PHE A 6 38.23 21.83 39.70
N ALA A 7 39.33 21.92 40.44
CA ALA A 7 40.50 21.08 40.34
C ALA A 7 40.30 19.82 41.21
N GLY A 8 40.58 18.63 40.65
CA GLY A 8 40.63 17.38 41.38
C GLY A 8 42.02 16.76 41.27
N SER A 9 42.84 16.94 42.30
CA SER A 9 44.17 16.32 42.42
C SER A 9 44.06 14.90 42.96
N VAL A 10 44.55 13.90 42.21
CA VAL A 10 44.72 12.54 42.71
C VAL A 10 46.11 12.44 43.36
N ARG A 11 46.13 12.21 44.67
CA ARG A 11 47.34 12.07 45.49
C ARG A 11 48.05 10.74 45.21
N ARG A 12 49.35 10.83 44.93
CA ARG A 12 50.30 9.71 44.81
C ARG A 12 50.62 9.19 46.22
N ALA A 13 50.27 7.95 46.52
CA ALA A 13 50.67 7.30 47.76
C ALA A 13 52.11 6.79 47.63
N SER A 14 53.04 7.53 48.21
CA SER A 14 54.41 7.11 48.49
C SER A 14 54.42 6.23 49.74
N PHE A 15 54.71 4.93 49.58
CA PHE A 15 54.98 4.03 50.69
C PHE A 15 56.50 3.99 50.93
N ALA A 16 56.91 4.43 52.11
CA ALA A 16 58.28 4.47 52.58
C ALA A 16 58.59 3.25 53.45
N GLY A 17 59.81 2.71 53.29
CA GLY A 17 60.61 2.13 54.38
C GLY A 17 60.24 0.74 54.90
N LEU A 18 61.04 -0.27 54.51
CA LEU A 18 61.31 -1.45 55.33
C LEU A 18 62.83 -1.65 55.49
N PRO A 19 63.33 -1.94 56.69
CA PRO A 19 64.77 -1.93 57.01
C PRO A 19 65.53 -3.18 56.55
N ALA A 20 66.75 -2.95 56.06
CA ALA A 20 67.69 -3.95 55.58
C ALA A 20 68.51 -4.58 56.72
N SER A 21 67.89 -5.41 57.58
CA SER A 21 68.61 -6.00 58.71
C SER A 21 68.22 -7.43 59.07
N LEU A 22 68.08 -8.34 58.11
CA LEU A 22 68.10 -9.80 58.38
C LEU A 22 68.71 -10.58 57.19
N GLN A 23 69.85 -10.11 56.71
CA GLN A 23 70.70 -10.84 55.78
C GLN A 23 71.77 -11.60 56.61
N ASN A 24 71.69 -12.93 56.59
CA ASN A 24 72.72 -13.89 57.02
C ASN A 24 72.84 -14.22 58.52
N SER A 25 72.18 -15.29 58.94
CA SER A 25 72.75 -16.23 59.91
C SER A 25 72.54 -17.67 59.45
N HIS A 26 73.67 -18.32 59.23
CA HIS A 26 73.90 -19.68 58.80
C HIS A 26 73.83 -20.60 60.02
N TRP A 27 73.00 -21.64 59.98
CA TRP A 27 73.13 -22.79 60.88
C TRP A 27 72.95 -24.07 60.06
N GLY A 28 74.04 -24.84 59.98
CA GLY A 28 74.14 -26.05 59.19
C GLY A 28 73.48 -27.26 59.87
N ALA A 29 72.77 -28.04 59.05
CA ALA A 29 72.69 -29.49 59.13
C ALA A 29 72.18 -29.97 57.75
N SER A 30 72.96 -30.78 57.03
CA SER A 30 72.50 -31.42 55.79
C SER A 30 71.60 -32.61 56.16
N PRO A 31 70.31 -32.67 55.74
CA PRO A 31 69.47 -33.84 55.96
C PRO A 31 69.78 -34.98 54.95
N PRO A 32 69.61 -36.25 55.33
CA PRO A 32 69.91 -37.40 54.47
C PRO A 32 68.90 -37.51 53.32
N SER A 33 69.36 -37.99 52.16
CA SER A 33 68.55 -38.18 50.96
C SER A 33 67.54 -39.31 51.15
N TYR A 34 66.24 -39.02 50.97
CA TYR A 34 65.18 -40.01 50.85
C TYR A 34 64.91 -40.29 49.36
N ASP A 35 64.97 -41.56 48.93
CA ASP A 35 64.65 -41.96 47.56
C ASP A 35 63.15 -41.84 47.28
N HIS A 36 62.81 -41.21 46.15
CA HIS A 36 61.50 -40.63 45.81
C HIS A 36 60.56 -41.55 45.00
N ASP A 37 60.71 -42.87 45.07
CA ASP A 37 60.11 -43.76 44.06
C ASP A 37 58.66 -44.24 44.33
N TYR A 38 58.00 -43.73 45.38
CA TYR A 38 56.65 -44.17 45.75
C TYR A 38 55.51 -43.28 45.22
N LEU A 39 55.81 -42.22 44.46
CA LEU A 39 54.80 -41.28 43.91
C LEU A 39 54.36 -41.59 42.48
N THR A 40 54.77 -42.71 41.90
CA THR A 40 54.61 -42.98 40.45
C THR A 40 53.55 -44.02 40.11
N SER A 41 52.95 -44.70 41.08
CA SER A 41 52.05 -45.85 40.82
C SER A 41 50.55 -45.57 41.01
N TYR A 42 50.14 -44.46 41.61
CA TYR A 42 48.72 -44.18 41.87
C TYR A 42 48.01 -43.34 40.77
N THR A 43 48.75 -42.83 39.79
CA THR A 43 48.27 -41.85 38.81
C THR A 43 48.04 -42.41 37.41
N ARG A 44 47.96 -43.74 37.23
CA ARG A 44 47.88 -44.34 35.89
C ARG A 44 46.49 -44.82 35.46
N ASP A 45 45.55 -45.05 36.38
CA ASP A 45 44.28 -45.74 36.03
C ASP A 45 43.00 -44.88 36.15
N SER A 46 43.09 -43.57 36.35
CA SER A 46 41.92 -42.69 36.61
C SER A 46 41.73 -41.52 35.64
N ALA A 47 42.02 -41.71 34.35
CA ALA A 47 41.90 -40.65 33.33
C ALA A 47 40.84 -40.88 32.24
N ALA A 48 39.81 -41.70 32.47
CA ALA A 48 38.66 -41.77 31.57
C ALA A 48 37.67 -40.63 31.90
N ALA A 49 38.04 -39.40 31.56
CA ALA A 49 37.13 -38.27 31.55
C ALA A 49 36.11 -38.46 30.41
N MET A 50 34.81 -38.28 30.69
CA MET A 50 33.79 -38.33 29.65
C MET A 50 34.14 -37.35 28.52
N PRO A 51 34.06 -37.74 27.24
CA PRO A 51 34.36 -36.83 26.15
C PRO A 51 33.34 -35.68 26.18
N GLN A 52 33.82 -34.52 26.64
CA GLN A 52 33.04 -33.30 26.72
C GLN A 52 32.87 -32.75 25.29
N ASP A 53 31.63 -32.48 24.90
CA ASP A 53 31.33 -31.90 23.59
C ASP A 53 31.93 -30.48 23.53
N MET A 54 33.01 -30.35 22.78
CA MET A 54 33.77 -29.12 22.64
C MET A 54 33.62 -28.61 21.20
N PRO A 55 33.62 -27.27 21.00
CA PRO A 55 33.62 -26.73 19.65
C PRO A 55 34.85 -27.27 18.90
N PRO A 56 34.74 -27.44 17.57
CA PRO A 56 35.87 -27.89 16.76
C PRO A 56 37.07 -26.98 17.01
N ALA A 57 38.28 -27.54 16.98
CA ALA A 57 39.51 -26.81 17.32
C ALA A 57 39.74 -25.54 16.46
N GLY A 58 39.10 -25.45 15.28
CA GLY A 58 39.10 -24.29 14.38
C GLY A 58 37.90 -23.33 14.50
N GLY A 59 36.96 -23.57 15.40
CA GLY A 59 35.72 -22.80 15.53
C GLY A 59 34.66 -23.11 14.48
N TYR A 60 33.47 -22.49 14.60
CA TYR A 60 32.39 -22.60 13.62
C TYR A 60 32.55 -21.55 12.52
N ASP A 61 32.05 -21.87 11.33
CA ASP A 61 31.97 -20.90 10.24
C ASP A 61 31.13 -19.66 10.64
N PRO A 62 31.50 -18.48 10.14
CA PRO A 62 30.83 -17.25 10.49
C PRO A 62 29.39 -17.25 9.99
N VAL A 63 28.44 -17.28 10.92
CA VAL A 63 27.01 -17.18 10.62
C VAL A 63 26.65 -15.73 10.28
N GLN A 64 25.95 -15.52 9.16
CA GLN A 64 25.49 -14.19 8.78
C GLN A 64 24.31 -13.74 9.67
N TYR A 65 24.61 -12.93 10.68
CA TYR A 65 23.61 -12.36 11.59
C TYR A 65 22.98 -11.05 11.08
N ARG A 66 23.56 -10.44 10.03
CA ARG A 66 23.10 -9.16 9.46
C ARG A 66 22.05 -9.36 8.37
N ARG A 67 21.11 -8.43 8.27
CA ARG A 67 20.07 -8.39 7.23
C ARG A 67 20.70 -8.18 5.85
N ASN A 68 20.64 -9.21 5.00
CA ASN A 68 21.12 -9.16 3.61
C ASN A 68 19.96 -8.93 2.63
N LEU A 69 19.40 -7.71 2.62
CA LEU A 69 18.35 -7.34 1.66
C LEU A 69 18.90 -6.35 0.62
N PRO A 70 19.26 -6.83 -0.59
CA PRO A 70 19.68 -5.94 -1.66
C PRO A 70 18.47 -5.14 -2.17
N ILE A 71 18.59 -3.81 -2.15
CA ILE A 71 17.58 -2.93 -2.73
C ILE A 71 17.76 -2.96 -4.25
N LYS A 72 16.89 -3.71 -4.94
CA LYS A 72 16.87 -3.85 -6.39
C LYS A 72 15.81 -2.93 -6.99
N GLY A 73 16.12 -2.29 -8.11
CA GLY A 73 15.17 -1.46 -8.87
C GLY A 73 15.81 -0.17 -9.41
N PHE A 74 15.05 0.55 -10.24
CA PHE A 74 15.45 1.86 -10.72
C PHE A 74 15.15 2.94 -9.68
N ARG A 75 15.81 4.10 -9.81
CA ARG A 75 15.50 5.26 -8.97
C ARG A 75 14.03 5.68 -9.19
N PRO A 76 13.30 6.13 -8.14
CA PRO A 76 11.89 6.52 -8.23
C PRO A 76 11.56 7.48 -9.37
N ALA A 77 12.49 8.39 -9.69
CA ALA A 77 12.35 9.36 -10.77
C ALA A 77 12.07 8.71 -12.14
N TYR A 78 12.70 7.57 -12.46
CA TYR A 78 12.50 6.90 -13.74
C TYR A 78 11.08 6.35 -13.89
N TYR A 79 10.49 5.84 -12.79
CA TYR A 79 9.11 5.38 -12.81
C TYR A 79 8.14 6.54 -13.04
N LEU A 80 8.38 7.70 -12.43
CA LEU A 80 7.55 8.88 -12.64
C LEU A 80 7.62 9.39 -14.08
N VAL A 81 8.80 9.39 -14.69
CA VAL A 81 8.97 9.77 -16.10
C VAL A 81 8.29 8.77 -17.02
N ALA A 82 8.47 7.47 -16.79
CA ALA A 82 7.83 6.43 -17.59
C ALA A 82 6.30 6.51 -17.50
N MET A 83 5.76 6.66 -16.30
CA MET A 83 4.33 6.84 -16.08
C MET A 83 3.82 8.12 -16.75
N GLY A 84 4.53 9.23 -16.60
CA GLY A 84 4.19 10.50 -17.24
C GLY A 84 4.11 10.37 -18.76
N ALA A 85 5.11 9.74 -19.38
CA ALA A 85 5.14 9.52 -20.82
C ALA A 85 3.94 8.66 -21.31
N VAL A 86 3.63 7.57 -20.59
CA VAL A 86 2.47 6.71 -20.91
C VAL A 86 1.17 7.49 -20.79
N CYS A 87 0.97 8.25 -19.72
CA CYS A 87 -0.23 9.06 -19.52
C CYS A 87 -0.39 10.15 -20.59
N THR A 88 0.69 10.88 -20.90
CA THR A 88 0.67 11.91 -21.95
C THR A 88 0.35 11.31 -23.31
N TYR A 89 0.94 10.16 -23.66
CA TYR A 89 0.62 9.47 -24.90
C TYR A 89 -0.83 8.96 -24.93
N GLY A 90 -1.33 8.42 -23.82
CA GLY A 90 -2.72 7.98 -23.68
C GLY A 90 -3.71 9.11 -23.91
N LEU A 91 -3.49 10.28 -23.30
CA LEU A 91 -4.32 11.47 -23.49
C LEU A 91 -4.28 11.98 -24.93
N TRP A 92 -3.12 11.96 -25.58
CA TRP A 92 -2.99 12.32 -26.99
C TRP A 92 -3.79 11.38 -27.89
N ARG A 93 -3.69 10.05 -27.69
CA ARG A 93 -4.43 9.06 -28.49
C ARG A 93 -5.93 9.13 -28.25
N TYR A 94 -6.34 9.32 -26.99
CA TYR A 94 -7.74 9.53 -26.61
C TYR A 94 -8.35 10.76 -27.28
N GLY A 95 -7.61 11.87 -27.34
CA GLY A 95 -8.05 13.08 -28.03
C GLY A 95 -8.36 12.85 -29.51
N GLN A 96 -7.59 12.01 -30.20
CA GLN A 96 -7.90 11.63 -31.58
C GLN A 96 -9.21 10.81 -31.67
N GLY A 97 -9.46 9.91 -30.73
CA GLY A 97 -10.69 9.12 -30.67
C GLY A 97 -11.94 9.98 -30.42
N ILE A 98 -11.86 11.01 -29.58
CA ILE A 98 -12.96 11.96 -29.38
C ILE A 98 -13.34 12.66 -30.68
N ARG A 99 -12.36 13.03 -31.51
CA ARG A 99 -12.63 13.70 -32.79
C ARG A 99 -13.43 12.79 -33.71
N GLU A 100 -13.05 11.53 -33.81
CA GLU A 100 -13.78 10.52 -34.58
C GLU A 100 -15.21 10.32 -34.05
N GLN A 101 -15.38 10.19 -32.73
CA GLN A 101 -16.71 10.06 -32.10
C GLN A 101 -17.60 11.27 -32.36
N ASN A 102 -17.04 12.48 -32.39
CA ASN A 102 -17.78 13.70 -32.70
C ASN A 102 -18.24 13.74 -34.16
N GLU A 103 -17.43 13.25 -35.10
CA GLU A 103 -17.84 13.13 -36.49
C GLU A 103 -18.96 12.08 -36.65
N LEU A 104 -18.84 10.91 -36.02
CA LEU A 104 -19.90 9.88 -36.01
C LEU A 104 -21.20 10.40 -35.35
N ALA A 105 -21.08 11.15 -34.24
CA ALA A 105 -22.23 11.78 -33.60
C ALA A 105 -22.87 12.84 -34.49
N ARG A 106 -22.06 13.58 -35.27
CA ARG A 106 -22.56 14.52 -36.27
C ARG A 106 -23.32 13.78 -37.36
N GLU A 107 -22.75 12.74 -37.96
CA GLU A 107 -23.43 11.91 -38.97
C GLU A 107 -24.76 11.35 -38.45
N LYS A 108 -24.78 10.82 -37.22
CA LYS A 108 -26.00 10.35 -36.55
C LYS A 108 -27.02 11.48 -36.30
N MET A 109 -26.56 12.68 -35.97
CA MET A 109 -27.46 13.83 -35.79
C MET A 109 -28.05 14.27 -37.12
N TRP A 110 -27.24 14.29 -38.18
CA TRP A 110 -27.68 14.63 -39.52
C TRP A 110 -28.71 13.63 -40.03
N SER A 111 -28.49 12.33 -39.86
CA SER A 111 -29.50 11.32 -40.23
C SER A 111 -30.82 11.54 -39.48
N ARG A 112 -30.75 11.92 -38.20
CA ARG A 112 -31.94 12.25 -37.41
C ARG A 112 -32.68 13.47 -37.92
N ILE A 113 -31.97 14.58 -38.21
CA ILE A 113 -32.58 15.83 -38.71
C ILE A 113 -33.39 15.58 -39.99
N HIS A 114 -32.92 14.69 -40.87
CA HIS A 114 -33.61 14.37 -42.11
C HIS A 114 -34.84 13.46 -41.90
N LEU A 115 -34.86 12.66 -40.84
CA LEU A 115 -35.97 11.76 -40.53
C LEU A 115 -37.03 12.39 -39.61
N ILE A 116 -36.65 13.33 -38.76
CA ILE A 116 -37.54 13.98 -37.78
C ILE A 116 -38.82 14.53 -38.44
N PRO A 117 -38.78 15.27 -39.58
CA PRO A 117 -40.00 15.83 -40.15
C PRO A 117 -41.03 14.76 -40.56
N LEU A 118 -40.56 13.62 -41.07
CA LEU A 118 -41.43 12.51 -41.45
C LEU A 118 -42.07 11.87 -40.22
N LEU A 119 -41.26 11.54 -39.21
CA LEU A 119 -41.74 10.91 -37.98
C LEU A 119 -42.67 11.83 -37.18
N GLN A 120 -42.34 13.12 -37.11
CA GLN A 120 -43.18 14.12 -36.47
C GLN A 120 -44.53 14.25 -37.18
N ALA A 121 -44.55 14.25 -38.52
CA ALA A 121 -45.80 14.31 -39.28
C ALA A 121 -46.67 13.05 -39.09
N GLU A 122 -46.06 11.88 -38.92
CA GLU A 122 -46.77 10.64 -38.58
C GLU A 122 -47.36 10.70 -37.17
N GLU A 123 -46.57 11.15 -36.18
CA GLU A 123 -47.02 11.34 -34.81
C GLU A 123 -48.17 12.37 -34.75
N ASP A 124 -48.01 13.53 -35.38
CA ASP A 124 -49.03 14.60 -35.39
C ASP A 124 -50.37 14.10 -35.97
N ARG A 125 -50.35 13.25 -37.01
CA ARG A 125 -51.57 12.64 -37.57
C ARG A 125 -52.24 11.67 -36.60
N ASP A 126 -51.47 10.85 -35.88
CA ASP A 126 -52.04 9.93 -34.88
C ASP A 126 -52.60 10.67 -33.66
N LEU A 127 -51.87 11.69 -33.18
CA LEU A 127 -52.32 12.52 -32.06
C LEU A 127 -53.65 13.22 -32.35
N VAL A 128 -53.80 13.81 -33.54
CA VAL A 128 -55.06 14.45 -33.94
C VAL A 128 -56.20 13.43 -33.96
N ARG A 129 -55.99 12.22 -34.48
CA ARG A 129 -57.01 11.16 -34.49
C ARG A 129 -57.45 10.79 -33.07
N ARG A 130 -56.50 10.58 -32.16
CA ARG A 130 -56.79 10.24 -30.76
C ARG A 130 -57.51 11.38 -30.05
N HIS A 131 -57.07 12.61 -30.27
CA HIS A 131 -57.65 13.79 -29.65
C HIS A 131 -59.12 14.00 -30.07
N LEU A 132 -59.40 13.95 -31.38
CA LEU A 132 -60.75 14.05 -31.89
C LEU A 132 -61.65 12.90 -31.40
N ALA A 133 -61.11 11.68 -31.31
CA ALA A 133 -61.84 10.52 -30.77
C ALA A 133 -62.17 10.71 -29.29
N SER A 134 -61.25 11.24 -28.48
CA SER A 134 -61.50 11.56 -27.08
C SER A 134 -62.55 12.67 -26.92
N GLN A 135 -62.50 13.73 -27.74
CA GLN A 135 -63.52 14.79 -27.73
C GLN A 135 -64.90 14.27 -28.13
N ALA A 136 -64.98 13.39 -29.14
CA ALA A 136 -66.24 12.76 -29.54
C ALA A 136 -66.82 11.90 -28.41
N MET A 137 -65.98 11.09 -27.76
CA MET A 137 -66.38 10.27 -26.61
C MET A 137 -66.83 11.13 -25.43
N GLU A 138 -66.11 12.21 -25.12
CA GLU A 138 -66.48 13.15 -24.05
C GLU A 138 -67.83 13.81 -24.34
N LYS A 139 -68.06 14.22 -25.59
CA LYS A 139 -69.33 14.80 -26.02
C LYS A 139 -70.50 13.82 -25.91
N GLU A 140 -70.29 12.54 -26.24
CA GLU A 140 -71.31 11.50 -26.09
C GLU A 140 -71.64 11.20 -24.61
N LEU A 141 -70.64 11.14 -23.75
CA LEU A 141 -70.80 10.78 -22.34
C LEU A 141 -71.25 11.95 -21.45
N LEU A 142 -70.70 13.15 -21.68
CA LEU A 142 -70.90 14.34 -20.85
C LEU A 142 -71.76 15.42 -21.52
N GLY A 143 -72.12 15.25 -22.80
CA GLY A 143 -72.98 16.15 -23.55
C GLY A 143 -72.31 17.43 -24.08
N ALA A 144 -71.06 17.71 -23.69
CA ALA A 144 -70.30 18.88 -24.11
C ALA A 144 -68.79 18.56 -24.22
N GLU A 145 -68.10 19.33 -25.06
CA GLU A 145 -66.63 19.33 -25.12
C GLU A 145 -66.10 20.35 -24.11
N THR A 146 -65.33 19.91 -23.11
CA THR A 146 -64.85 20.80 -22.05
C THR A 146 -63.43 21.29 -22.33
N LYS A 147 -63.27 22.61 -22.45
CA LYS A 147 -61.95 23.25 -22.57
C LYS A 147 -61.44 23.60 -21.18
N VAL A 148 -60.31 23.02 -20.77
CA VAL A 148 -59.69 23.29 -19.45
C VAL A 148 -59.02 24.67 -19.40
N TYR A 149 -58.38 25.07 -20.49
CA TYR A 149 -57.62 26.32 -20.57
C TYR A 149 -58.39 27.40 -21.31
N ASN A 150 -58.37 28.64 -20.81
CA ASN A 150 -59.06 29.75 -21.44
C ASN A 150 -58.38 30.29 -22.72
N SER A 151 -57.15 29.83 -23.03
CA SER A 151 -56.40 30.24 -24.23
C SER A 151 -56.76 29.42 -25.46
N ASP A 152 -56.68 29.99 -26.67
CA ASP A 152 -56.90 29.27 -27.94
C ASP A 152 -55.70 28.46 -28.43
N ARG A 153 -54.63 28.40 -27.63
CA ARG A 153 -53.46 27.57 -27.92
C ARG A 153 -53.80 26.09 -27.73
N PHE A 154 -53.44 25.27 -28.71
CA PHE A 154 -53.49 23.82 -28.57
C PHE A 154 -52.49 23.34 -27.49
N VAL A 155 -53.00 22.58 -26.53
CA VAL A 155 -52.22 21.94 -25.47
C VAL A 155 -52.42 20.44 -25.60
N ARG A 156 -51.32 19.69 -25.73
CA ARG A 156 -51.37 18.23 -25.79
C ARG A 156 -51.94 17.69 -24.47
N PRO A 157 -52.90 16.75 -24.49
CA PRO A 157 -53.42 16.17 -23.26
C PRO A 157 -52.33 15.40 -22.53
N THR A 158 -52.10 15.71 -21.25
CA THR A 158 -51.05 15.10 -20.41
C THR A 158 -51.37 13.65 -20.04
N PHE A 159 -52.66 13.33 -19.86
CA PHE A 159 -53.12 12.02 -19.46
C PHE A 159 -53.90 11.38 -20.61
N ALA A 160 -53.56 10.14 -20.93
CA ALA A 160 -54.34 9.30 -21.81
C ALA A 160 -55.18 8.35 -20.96
N VAL A 161 -56.45 8.16 -21.32
CA VAL A 161 -57.30 7.16 -20.67
C VAL A 161 -56.79 5.78 -21.09
N THR A 162 -56.16 5.07 -20.16
CA THR A 162 -55.73 3.68 -20.38
C THR A 162 -56.88 2.73 -20.02
N PRO A 163 -57.05 1.63 -20.77
CA PRO A 163 -58.08 0.65 -20.45
C PRO A 163 -57.80 -0.01 -19.10
N SER A 164 -58.85 -0.26 -18.32
CA SER A 164 -58.74 -0.88 -16.99
C SER A 164 -58.27 -2.33 -17.04
N ASN A 165 -58.57 -3.03 -18.13
CA ASN A 165 -58.10 -4.39 -18.39
C ASN A 165 -57.34 -4.40 -19.72
N VAL A 166 -56.08 -4.83 -19.68
CA VAL A 166 -55.28 -5.07 -20.88
C VAL A 166 -55.53 -6.50 -21.32
N THR A 167 -56.03 -6.69 -22.54
CA THR A 167 -56.13 -8.03 -23.14
C THR A 167 -54.70 -8.53 -23.38
N LYS A 168 -54.33 -9.62 -22.70
CA LYS A 168 -53.04 -10.30 -22.89
C LYS A 168 -53.00 -11.06 -24.20
#